data_AF-A0A2M7G6A0-F1
#
_entry.id   AF-A0A2M7G6A0-F1
#
_cell.length_a   1.000
_cell.length_b   1.000
_cell.length_c   1.000
_cell.angle_alpha   90.00
_cell.angle_beta   90.00
_cell.angle_gamma   90.00
#
_symmetry.space_group_name_H-M   'P 1'
#
loop_
_entity.id
_entity.type
_entity.pdbx_description
1 polymer ?
#
loop_
_entity_poly.entity_id
_entity_poly.type
_entity_poly.pdbx_seq_one_letter_code
_entity_poly.pdbx_strand_id
1 'polypeptide(L)'
;MIQKHLTRWSLGFLVFTLLPYQAQATSPEQKQTIQKYTQAFAQNPENWSALLFRGNTYAQSGNMAAALRDYNYILERNPNFLDAYKRRGMLFEQMRKWDKAIDSYTSFIEMHPKNDQGFMLRGDVFARKNQWDQALDDYASAAKRNYKNGTAYFKRGNIYFQRNQLDTALKEYLKATQVQPTLSMAYDKIAACALQMNDLELYIDSLSKILEMNPTRTDILMSRAKAYLLTQQQDLAFADFDAALKQNGKLAEALYFRGEHYRTQQECTLYRQDLRKACRLGFGKACKPQKCKPKPPVKPPVSAQGAAGTGSTTNEALPPAERKAPPSTTKPVPPQEKPKPVPTAKPTPPKPKAPPKPKATPKPKAPPPADDLPDLDDLPDLDKL
;
A
#
# COMPACT_ATOMS: atom_id res chain seq x y z
N MET A 1 67.57 -7.17 1.79
CA MET A 1 67.37 -6.86 0.35
C MET A 1 66.93 -8.14 -0.35
N ILE A 2 65.99 -8.01 -1.30
CA ILE A 2 65.47 -9.00 -2.25
C ILE A 2 64.19 -9.75 -1.81
N GLN A 3 63.05 -9.19 -2.24
CA GLN A 3 61.76 -9.85 -2.46
C GLN A 3 61.86 -10.92 -3.57
N LYS A 4 61.07 -12.00 -3.50
CA LYS A 4 60.40 -12.63 -4.66
C LYS A 4 59.13 -13.43 -4.28
N HIS A 5 58.00 -12.95 -4.80
CA HIS A 5 56.88 -13.65 -5.47
C HIS A 5 56.03 -14.76 -4.79
N LEU A 6 54.76 -14.39 -4.52
CA LEU A 6 53.50 -14.91 -5.11
C LEU A 6 53.38 -16.41 -5.50
N THR A 7 52.35 -17.09 -4.96
CA THR A 7 51.31 -17.90 -5.66
C THR A 7 50.38 -18.50 -4.57
N ARG A 8 49.05 -18.31 -4.53
CA ARG A 8 47.90 -18.60 -5.41
C ARG A 8 47.11 -19.82 -4.88
N TRP A 9 45.98 -19.50 -4.23
CA TRP A 9 44.70 -20.22 -4.11
C TRP A 9 44.65 -21.76 -4.14
N SER A 10 44.07 -22.36 -3.09
CA SER A 10 43.08 -23.44 -3.26
C SER A 10 42.27 -23.69 -1.97
N LEU A 11 40.95 -23.74 -2.13
CA LEU A 11 39.92 -24.53 -1.41
C LEU A 11 39.91 -24.46 0.14
N GLY A 12 38.79 -24.25 0.84
CA GLY A 12 37.39 -24.38 0.47
C GLY A 12 36.62 -24.70 1.76
N PHE A 13 35.52 -23.96 1.97
CA PHE A 13 34.28 -24.36 2.65
C PHE A 13 34.28 -24.97 4.07
N LEU A 14 33.32 -24.44 4.84
CA LEU A 14 32.60 -25.05 5.97
C LEU A 14 33.25 -25.03 7.36
N VAL A 15 33.01 -23.92 8.07
CA VAL A 15 32.37 -24.01 9.39
C VAL A 15 31.38 -22.84 9.53
N PHE A 16 30.15 -23.05 9.05
CA PHE A 16 28.99 -22.23 9.41
C PHE A 16 28.46 -22.77 10.74
N THR A 17 29.17 -22.54 11.84
CA THR A 17 28.68 -22.86 13.19
C THR A 17 28.23 -21.60 13.86
N LEU A 18 26.92 -21.54 14.13
CA LEU A 18 26.30 -20.86 15.27
C LEU A 18 26.76 -19.42 15.45
N LEU A 19 26.16 -18.49 14.71
CA LEU A 19 26.13 -17.10 15.17
C LEU A 19 25.34 -17.08 16.49
N PRO A 20 25.97 -16.80 17.65
CA PRO A 20 25.21 -16.55 18.86
C PRO A 20 24.33 -15.33 18.61
N TYR A 21 23.12 -15.38 19.15
CA TYR A 21 22.20 -14.24 19.29
C TYR A 21 22.99 -13.05 19.83
N GLN A 22 23.44 -12.15 18.94
CA GLN A 22 24.27 -11.02 19.35
C GLN A 22 23.39 -10.10 20.18
N ALA A 23 23.60 -10.09 21.50
CA ALA A 23 23.19 -8.99 22.34
C ALA A 23 23.80 -7.73 21.70
N GLN A 24 22.95 -6.87 21.13
CA GLN A 24 23.42 -5.64 20.51
C GLN A 24 24.15 -4.83 21.58
N ALA A 25 25.43 -4.56 21.34
CA ALA A 25 26.23 -3.77 22.26
C ALA A 25 25.59 -2.38 22.40
N THR A 26 25.26 -1.99 23.63
CA THR A 26 24.68 -0.69 23.94
C THR A 26 25.64 0.41 23.44
N SER A 27 25.16 1.29 22.56
CA SER A 27 25.99 2.37 22.01
C SER A 27 26.44 3.33 23.11
N PRO A 28 27.57 4.05 22.94
CA PRO A 28 28.00 5.06 23.92
C PRO A 28 26.90 6.08 24.25
N GLU A 29 26.15 6.53 23.25
CA GLU A 29 25.01 7.43 23.41
C GLU A 29 23.88 6.82 24.26
N GLN A 30 23.57 5.53 24.03
CA GLN A 30 22.58 4.82 24.83
C GLN A 30 23.05 4.65 26.29
N LYS A 31 24.33 4.35 26.53
CA LYS A 31 24.89 4.28 27.90
C LYS A 31 24.79 5.62 28.62
N GLN A 32 25.16 6.71 27.95
CA GLN A 32 25.03 8.06 28.49
C GLN A 32 23.57 8.41 28.81
N THR A 33 22.65 8.04 27.92
CA THR A 33 21.21 8.24 28.09
C THR A 33 20.67 7.47 29.31
N ILE A 34 21.07 6.20 29.47
CA ILE A 34 20.72 5.38 30.63
C ILE A 34 21.23 6.00 31.93
N GLN A 35 22.48 6.48 31.94
CA GLN A 35 23.08 7.13 33.11
C GLN A 35 22.34 8.42 33.47
N LYS A 36 22.03 9.27 32.48
CA LYS A 36 21.27 10.52 32.66
C LYS A 36 19.92 10.26 33.33
N TYR A 37 19.14 9.29 32.83
CA TYR A 37 17.84 8.99 33.41
C TYR A 37 17.92 8.28 34.76
N THR A 38 18.99 7.52 35.01
CA THR A 38 19.27 6.96 36.34
C THR A 38 19.51 8.06 37.37
N GLN A 39 20.33 9.07 37.03
CA GLN A 39 20.57 10.21 37.90
C GLN A 39 19.31 11.05 38.10
N ALA A 40 18.53 11.30 37.04
CA ALA A 40 17.29 12.06 37.13
C ALA A 40 16.26 11.39 38.06
N PHE A 41 16.16 10.06 38.03
CA PHE A 41 15.31 9.31 38.95
C PHE A 41 15.87 9.29 40.39
N ALA A 42 17.19 9.22 40.56
CA ALA A 42 17.80 9.29 41.89
C ALA A 42 17.59 10.64 42.57
N GLN A 43 17.56 11.74 41.80
CA GLN A 43 17.27 13.09 42.31
C GLN A 43 15.79 13.30 42.63
N ASN A 44 14.89 12.69 41.85
CA ASN A 44 13.46 12.73 42.07
C ASN A 44 12.85 11.32 41.91
N PRO A 45 12.67 10.57 43.03
CA PRO A 45 12.14 9.20 43.03
C PRO A 45 10.68 9.04 42.54
N GLU A 46 9.97 10.13 42.22
CA GLU A 46 8.65 10.08 41.59
C GLU A 46 8.68 10.44 40.10
N ASN A 47 9.87 10.64 39.52
CA ASN A 47 10.04 10.91 38.10
C ASN A 47 9.88 9.61 37.28
N TRP A 48 8.65 9.10 37.19
CA TRP A 48 8.29 7.88 36.44
C TRP A 48 8.64 7.99 34.96
N SER A 49 8.59 9.20 34.40
CA SER A 49 9.01 9.47 33.03
C SER A 49 10.49 9.17 32.83
N ALA A 50 11.37 9.50 33.79
CA ALA A 50 12.79 9.15 33.70
C ALA A 50 13.01 7.63 33.65
N LEU A 51 12.33 6.86 34.50
CA LEU A 51 12.38 5.39 34.43
C LEU A 51 11.80 4.86 33.12
N LEU A 52 10.70 5.43 32.62
CA LEU A 52 10.11 5.04 31.34
C LEU A 52 11.13 5.25 30.20
N PHE A 53 11.77 6.42 30.15
CA PHE A 53 12.80 6.71 29.14
C PHE A 53 14.01 5.81 29.27
N ARG A 54 14.47 5.50 30.49
CA ARG A 54 15.55 4.52 30.71
C ARG A 54 15.16 3.13 30.21
N GLY A 55 13.95 2.67 30.56
CA GLY A 55 13.40 1.41 30.06
C GLY A 55 13.31 1.35 28.54
N ASN A 56 12.93 2.46 27.89
CA ASN A 56 12.92 2.58 26.42
C ASN A 56 14.30 2.41 25.82
N THR A 57 15.30 3.09 26.40
CA THR A 57 16.68 2.97 25.94
C THR A 57 17.18 1.53 26.10
N TYR A 58 16.89 0.88 27.24
CA TYR A 58 17.21 -0.54 27.42
C TYR A 58 16.54 -1.43 26.35
N ALA A 59 15.25 -1.21 26.05
CA ALA A 59 14.53 -1.97 25.04
C ALA A 59 15.14 -1.78 23.64
N GLN A 60 15.50 -0.55 23.27
CA GLN A 60 16.18 -0.22 22.02
C GLN A 60 17.57 -0.85 21.92
N SER A 61 18.28 -0.97 23.04
CA SER A 61 19.57 -1.67 23.12
C SER A 61 19.44 -3.20 23.18
N GLY A 62 18.23 -3.76 23.07
CA GLY A 62 17.99 -5.20 23.20
C GLY A 62 18.08 -5.76 24.62
N ASN A 63 18.31 -4.92 25.64
CA ASN A 63 18.29 -5.34 27.05
C ASN A 63 16.85 -5.39 27.58
N MET A 64 16.10 -6.37 27.10
CA MET A 64 14.68 -6.53 27.42
C MET A 64 14.43 -6.78 28.92
N ALA A 65 15.36 -7.43 29.62
CA ALA A 65 15.22 -7.71 31.05
C ALA A 65 15.30 -6.43 31.90
N ALA A 66 16.24 -5.54 31.61
CA ALA A 66 16.35 -4.26 32.29
C ALA A 66 15.15 -3.34 31.97
N ALA A 67 14.70 -3.32 30.72
CA ALA A 67 13.51 -2.58 30.32
C ALA A 67 12.24 -3.07 31.07
N LEU A 68 12.03 -4.38 31.15
CA LEU A 68 10.91 -4.95 31.91
C LEU A 68 10.98 -4.60 33.40
N ARG A 69 12.18 -4.60 34.00
CA ARG A 69 12.37 -4.21 35.39
C ARG A 69 11.91 -2.78 35.63
N ASP A 70 12.31 -1.85 34.78
CA ASP A 70 11.91 -0.44 34.88
C ASP A 70 10.40 -0.28 34.69
N TYR A 71 9.80 -0.93 33.69
CA TYR A 71 8.35 -0.85 33.47
C TYR A 71 7.54 -1.46 34.61
N ASN A 72 7.97 -2.61 35.15
CA ASN A 72 7.28 -3.24 36.27
C ASN A 72 7.39 -2.39 37.53
N TYR A 73 8.57 -1.83 37.81
CA TYR A 73 8.76 -0.94 38.96
C TYR A 73 7.85 0.30 38.87
N ILE A 74 7.72 0.91 37.69
CA ILE A 74 6.76 2.00 37.47
C ILE A 74 5.35 1.54 37.81
N LEU A 75 4.92 0.38 37.34
CA LEU A 75 3.55 -0.11 37.50
C LEU A 75 3.24 -0.61 38.92
N GLU A 76 4.25 -1.08 39.65
CA GLU A 76 4.14 -1.44 41.07
C GLU A 76 3.95 -0.20 41.96
N ARG A 77 4.56 0.93 41.59
CA ARG A 77 4.52 2.18 42.37
C ARG A 77 3.47 3.17 41.91
N ASN A 78 3.17 3.17 40.61
CA ASN A 78 2.19 4.03 39.96
C ASN A 78 1.39 3.19 38.95
N PRO A 79 0.38 2.43 39.43
CA PRO A 79 -0.43 1.55 38.58
C PRO A 79 -1.31 2.32 37.58
N ASN A 80 -1.38 3.64 37.65
CA ASN A 80 -2.13 4.47 36.69
C ASN A 80 -1.22 5.05 35.59
N PHE A 81 0.07 4.66 35.54
CA PHE A 81 1.02 5.16 34.56
C PHE A 81 0.84 4.46 33.21
N LEU A 82 -0.12 4.96 32.43
CA LEU A 82 -0.59 4.38 31.17
C LEU A 82 0.53 3.98 30.20
N ASP A 83 1.51 4.86 30.00
CA ASP A 83 2.60 4.62 29.06
C ASP A 83 3.42 3.37 29.41
N ALA A 84 3.59 3.05 30.69
CA ALA A 84 4.34 1.86 31.09
C ALA A 84 3.62 0.56 30.65
N TYR A 85 2.29 0.49 30.73
CA TYR A 85 1.54 -0.67 30.20
C TYR A 85 1.71 -0.83 28.70
N LYS A 86 1.56 0.26 27.94
CA LYS A 86 1.75 0.24 26.49
C LYS A 86 3.16 -0.24 26.12
N ARG A 87 4.18 0.32 26.75
CA ARG A 87 5.57 -0.01 26.45
C ARG A 87 5.96 -1.42 26.90
N ARG A 88 5.43 -1.87 28.03
CA ARG A 88 5.57 -3.26 28.49
C ARG A 88 4.90 -4.24 27.52
N GLY A 89 3.70 -3.92 27.02
CA GLY A 89 3.02 -4.71 25.99
C GLY A 89 3.85 -4.84 24.71
N MET A 90 4.37 -3.73 24.19
CA MET A 90 5.24 -3.72 22.99
C MET A 90 6.51 -4.55 23.20
N LEU A 91 7.10 -4.47 24.39
CA LEU A 91 8.28 -5.27 24.72
C LEU A 91 7.96 -6.76 24.79
N PHE A 92 6.81 -7.14 25.36
CA PHE A 92 6.36 -8.54 25.33
C PHE A 92 6.06 -9.04 23.92
N GLU A 93 5.55 -8.21 23.01
CA GLU A 93 5.42 -8.56 21.59
C GLU A 93 6.78 -8.83 20.93
N GLN A 94 7.78 -7.99 21.20
CA GLN A 94 9.14 -8.19 20.70
C GLN A 94 9.74 -9.50 21.21
N MET A 95 9.39 -9.88 22.44
CA MET A 95 9.75 -11.18 23.06
C MET A 95 8.85 -12.35 22.61
N ARG A 96 7.83 -12.11 21.78
CA ARG A 96 6.79 -13.08 21.40
C ARG A 96 6.03 -13.69 22.59
N LYS A 97 5.97 -12.98 23.72
CA LYS A 97 5.19 -13.35 24.91
C LYS A 97 3.78 -12.78 24.78
N TRP A 98 3.01 -13.36 23.87
CA TRP A 98 1.75 -12.78 23.40
C TRP A 98 0.70 -12.58 24.49
N ASP A 99 0.52 -13.54 25.40
CA ASP A 99 -0.47 -13.41 26.48
C ASP A 99 -0.14 -12.25 27.43
N LYS A 100 1.14 -12.08 27.79
CA LYS A 100 1.58 -10.95 28.63
C LYS A 100 1.44 -9.60 27.92
N ALA A 101 1.57 -9.59 26.59
CA ALA A 101 1.30 -8.40 25.79
C ALA A 101 -0.21 -8.06 25.81
N ILE A 102 -1.08 -9.07 25.63
CA ILE A 102 -2.54 -8.94 25.73
C ILE A 102 -2.94 -8.42 27.11
N ASP A 103 -2.39 -8.96 28.20
CA ASP A 103 -2.66 -8.49 29.56
C ASP A 103 -2.29 -7.00 29.72
N SER A 104 -1.09 -6.63 29.26
CA SER A 104 -0.62 -5.25 29.36
C SER A 104 -1.48 -4.28 28.54
N TYR A 105 -1.90 -4.67 27.33
CA TYR A 105 -2.82 -3.85 26.53
C TYR A 105 -4.25 -3.85 27.05
N THR A 106 -4.69 -4.91 27.72
CA THR A 106 -5.99 -4.95 28.39
C THR A 106 -6.03 -3.94 29.53
N SER A 107 -5.01 -3.90 30.40
CA SER A 107 -4.91 -2.85 31.42
C SER A 107 -4.83 -1.44 30.81
N PHE A 108 -4.12 -1.26 29.70
CA PHE A 108 -4.11 0.01 28.96
C PHE A 108 -5.52 0.42 28.49
N ILE A 109 -6.28 -0.52 27.94
CA ILE A 109 -7.66 -0.31 27.48
C ILE A 109 -8.59 0.04 28.64
N GLU A 110 -8.48 -0.66 29.77
CA GLU A 110 -9.31 -0.42 30.96
C GLU A 110 -9.15 0.99 31.51
N MET A 111 -7.92 1.53 31.53
CA MET A 111 -7.67 2.91 31.96
C MET A 111 -8.08 3.95 30.91
N HIS A 112 -7.96 3.65 29.61
CA HIS A 112 -8.31 4.57 28.52
C HIS A 112 -9.30 3.95 27.52
N PRO A 113 -10.54 3.65 27.95
CA PRO A 113 -11.49 2.88 27.16
C PRO A 113 -12.05 3.64 25.96
N LYS A 114 -11.72 4.93 25.78
CA LYS A 114 -12.10 5.75 24.61
C LYS A 114 -10.97 5.85 23.58
N ASN A 115 -9.75 5.44 23.91
CA ASN A 115 -8.61 5.49 22.99
C ASN A 115 -8.64 4.25 22.07
N ASP A 116 -8.63 4.45 20.76
CA ASP A 116 -8.61 3.37 19.77
C ASP A 116 -7.28 2.62 19.72
N GLN A 117 -6.17 3.26 20.11
CA GLN A 117 -4.82 2.68 20.03
C GLN A 117 -4.69 1.38 20.84
N GLY A 118 -5.27 1.30 22.04
CA GLY A 118 -5.18 0.10 22.88
C GLY A 118 -5.79 -1.12 22.18
N PHE A 119 -6.97 -0.94 21.59
CA PHE A 119 -7.64 -1.98 20.81
C PHE A 119 -6.86 -2.35 19.56
N MET A 120 -6.29 -1.37 18.84
CA MET A 120 -5.43 -1.66 17.68
C MET A 120 -4.23 -2.54 18.06
N LEU A 121 -3.55 -2.21 19.16
CA LEU A 121 -2.38 -2.95 19.63
C LEU A 121 -2.75 -4.36 20.08
N ARG A 122 -3.82 -4.53 20.87
CA ARG A 122 -4.26 -5.85 21.33
C ARG A 122 -4.80 -6.70 20.18
N GLY A 123 -5.54 -6.10 19.25
CA GLY A 123 -6.00 -6.75 18.03
C GLY A 123 -4.85 -7.24 17.16
N ASP A 124 -3.75 -6.48 17.07
CA ASP A 124 -2.53 -6.89 16.36
C ASP A 124 -1.90 -8.14 16.99
N VAL A 125 -1.88 -8.24 18.32
CA VAL A 125 -1.38 -9.42 19.02
C VAL A 125 -2.30 -10.62 18.80
N PHE A 126 -3.62 -10.44 18.92
CA PHE A 126 -4.59 -11.51 18.63
C PHE A 126 -4.45 -12.02 17.19
N ALA A 127 -4.29 -11.13 16.21
CA ALA A 127 -4.09 -11.51 14.81
C ALA A 127 -2.81 -12.34 14.61
N ARG A 128 -1.70 -11.97 15.26
CA ARG A 128 -0.44 -12.74 15.23
C ARG A 128 -0.54 -14.12 15.89
N LYS A 129 -1.45 -14.27 16.87
CA LYS A 129 -1.80 -15.56 17.49
C LYS A 129 -2.81 -16.37 16.67
N ASN A 130 -3.23 -15.90 15.49
CA ASN A 130 -4.33 -16.45 14.71
C ASN A 130 -5.68 -16.47 15.45
N GLN A 131 -5.81 -15.67 16.51
CA GLN A 131 -7.06 -15.44 17.26
C GLN A 131 -7.88 -14.37 16.53
N TRP A 132 -8.32 -14.71 15.32
CA TRP A 132 -8.87 -13.77 14.36
C TRP A 132 -10.20 -13.13 14.80
N ASP A 133 -11.06 -13.85 15.53
CA ASP A 133 -12.33 -13.28 15.99
C ASP A 133 -12.10 -12.21 17.07
N GLN A 134 -11.23 -12.48 18.05
CA GLN A 134 -10.84 -11.46 19.03
C GLN A 134 -10.16 -10.24 18.38
N ALA A 135 -9.34 -10.47 17.34
CA ALA A 135 -8.73 -9.38 16.58
C ALA A 135 -9.77 -8.53 15.84
N LEU A 136 -10.77 -9.17 15.22
CA LEU A 136 -11.89 -8.47 14.56
C LEU A 136 -12.70 -7.63 15.55
N ASP A 137 -12.99 -8.16 16.74
CA ASP A 137 -13.70 -7.43 17.80
C ASP A 137 -12.93 -6.20 18.28
N ASP A 138 -11.61 -6.34 18.46
CA ASP A 138 -10.74 -5.24 18.85
C ASP A 138 -10.65 -4.18 17.75
N TYR A 139 -10.44 -4.55 16.49
CA TYR A 139 -10.42 -3.58 15.40
C TYR A 139 -11.78 -2.91 15.19
N ALA A 140 -12.90 -3.62 15.36
CA ALA A 140 -14.23 -3.03 15.32
C ALA A 140 -14.42 -2.03 16.47
N SER A 141 -13.93 -2.38 17.66
CA SER A 141 -13.89 -1.50 18.83
C SER A 141 -13.05 -0.24 18.59
N ALA A 142 -11.90 -0.37 17.91
CA ALA A 142 -11.06 0.76 17.51
C ALA A 142 -11.79 1.68 16.51
N ALA A 143 -12.37 1.11 15.45
CA ALA A 143 -13.12 1.85 14.43
C ALA A 143 -14.34 2.59 14.99
N LYS A 144 -15.01 2.04 16.01
CA LYS A 144 -16.13 2.70 16.71
C LYS A 144 -15.68 3.95 17.48
N ARG A 145 -14.47 3.94 18.03
CA ARG A 145 -13.91 5.05 18.83
C ARG A 145 -13.31 6.14 17.96
N ASN A 146 -12.64 5.72 16.89
CA ASN A 146 -12.07 6.62 15.90
C ASN A 146 -12.53 6.20 14.51
N TYR A 147 -13.66 6.77 14.07
CA TYR A 147 -14.24 6.45 12.76
C TYR A 147 -13.35 6.85 11.58
N LYS A 148 -12.35 7.71 11.80
CA LYS A 148 -11.35 8.13 10.80
C LYS A 148 -10.12 7.21 10.76
N ASN A 149 -10.03 6.21 11.63
CA ASN A 149 -8.93 5.25 11.61
C ASN A 149 -9.12 4.25 10.46
N GLY A 150 -8.65 4.61 9.26
CA GLY A 150 -8.67 3.73 8.09
C GLY A 150 -7.89 2.43 8.30
N THR A 151 -6.85 2.46 9.15
CA THR A 151 -6.03 1.29 9.45
C THR A 151 -6.83 0.19 10.16
N ALA A 152 -7.80 0.54 11.00
CA ALA A 152 -8.66 -0.44 11.67
C ALA A 152 -9.51 -1.24 10.66
N TYR A 153 -10.16 -0.55 9.71
CA TYR A 153 -10.91 -1.18 8.63
C TYR A 153 -9.99 -2.02 7.73
N PHE A 154 -8.81 -1.49 7.37
CA PHE A 154 -7.82 -2.23 6.60
C PHE A 154 -7.38 -3.54 7.27
N LYS A 155 -7.12 -3.53 8.58
CA LYS A 155 -6.74 -4.74 9.32
C LYS A 155 -7.89 -5.77 9.41
N ARG A 156 -9.14 -5.32 9.54
CA ARG A 156 -10.33 -6.20 9.43
C ARG A 156 -10.42 -6.82 8.04
N GLY A 157 -10.23 -6.01 6.99
CA GLY A 157 -10.18 -6.48 5.61
C GLY A 157 -9.11 -7.55 5.39
N ASN A 158 -7.91 -7.39 5.97
CA ASN A 158 -6.85 -8.40 5.88
C ASN A 158 -7.25 -9.75 6.47
N ILE A 159 -7.94 -9.75 7.62
CA ILE A 159 -8.44 -10.99 8.24
C ILE A 159 -9.48 -11.65 7.35
N TYR A 160 -10.45 -10.88 6.83
CA TYR A 160 -11.46 -11.43 5.92
C TYR A 160 -10.87 -11.96 4.62
N PHE A 161 -9.85 -11.28 4.08
CA PHE A 161 -9.13 -11.73 2.90
C PHE A 161 -8.41 -13.07 3.15
N GLN A 162 -7.74 -13.21 4.30
CA GLN A 162 -7.10 -14.47 4.71
C GLN A 162 -8.10 -15.61 4.91
N ARG A 163 -9.32 -15.30 5.33
CA ARG A 163 -10.45 -16.24 5.43
C ARG A 163 -11.16 -16.51 4.08
N ASN A 164 -10.62 -16.01 2.97
CA ASN A 164 -11.22 -16.11 1.63
C ASN A 164 -12.63 -15.49 1.53
N GLN A 165 -12.96 -14.52 2.39
CA GLN A 165 -14.22 -13.79 2.38
C GLN A 165 -14.05 -12.49 1.60
N LEU A 166 -13.87 -12.60 0.27
CA LEU A 166 -13.45 -11.50 -0.60
C LEU A 166 -14.42 -10.32 -0.62
N ASP A 167 -15.73 -10.57 -0.71
CA ASP A 167 -16.73 -9.49 -0.68
C ASP A 167 -16.68 -8.65 0.61
N THR A 168 -16.51 -9.33 1.76
CA THR A 168 -16.41 -8.67 3.06
C THR A 168 -15.09 -7.92 3.17
N ALA A 169 -13.99 -8.53 2.73
CA ALA A 169 -12.68 -7.89 2.71
C ALA A 169 -12.71 -6.60 1.87
N LEU A 170 -13.28 -6.68 0.66
CA LEU A 170 -13.42 -5.53 -0.24
C LEU A 170 -14.22 -4.39 0.40
N LYS A 171 -15.36 -4.70 1.05
CA LYS A 171 -16.15 -3.69 1.78
C LYS A 171 -15.34 -2.99 2.86
N GLU A 172 -14.54 -3.73 3.62
CA GLU A 172 -13.68 -3.17 4.66
C GLU A 172 -12.55 -2.31 4.07
N TYR A 173 -11.92 -2.73 2.98
CA TYR A 173 -10.88 -1.93 2.32
C TYR A 173 -11.45 -0.66 1.68
N LEU A 174 -12.61 -0.72 1.03
CA LEU A 174 -13.31 0.45 0.50
C LEU A 174 -13.68 1.42 1.63
N LYS A 175 -14.09 0.90 2.79
CA LYS A 175 -14.33 1.75 3.96
C LYS A 175 -13.05 2.41 4.45
N ALA A 176 -11.93 1.69 4.45
CA ALA A 176 -10.63 2.21 4.82
C ALA A 176 -10.20 3.39 3.93
N THR A 177 -10.35 3.28 2.61
CA THR A 177 -10.02 4.37 1.66
C THR A 177 -11.03 5.51 1.72
N GLN A 178 -12.31 5.24 2.02
CA GLN A 178 -13.31 6.29 2.23
C GLN A 178 -12.94 7.20 3.42
N VAL A 179 -12.51 6.61 4.54
CA VAL A 179 -12.19 7.39 5.76
C VAL A 179 -10.76 7.92 5.77
N GLN A 180 -9.85 7.27 5.04
CA GLN A 180 -8.45 7.67 4.89
C GLN A 180 -8.01 7.52 3.42
N PRO A 181 -8.32 8.50 2.55
CA PRO A 181 -8.04 8.41 1.11
C PRO A 181 -6.57 8.29 0.73
N THR A 182 -5.64 8.59 1.65
CA THR A 182 -4.19 8.49 1.45
C THR A 182 -3.61 7.14 1.86
N LEU A 183 -4.44 6.19 2.31
CA LEU A 183 -3.99 4.86 2.73
C LEU A 183 -3.67 3.97 1.52
N SER A 184 -2.51 4.20 0.91
CA SER A 184 -2.07 3.52 -0.32
C SER A 184 -2.18 1.99 -0.27
N MET A 185 -1.75 1.38 0.84
CA MET A 185 -1.84 -0.08 1.04
C MET A 185 -3.26 -0.64 0.97
N ALA A 186 -4.30 0.16 1.24
CA ALA A 186 -5.68 -0.29 1.09
C ALA A 186 -6.09 -0.38 -0.39
N TYR A 187 -5.63 0.53 -1.26
CA TYR A 187 -5.85 0.40 -2.71
C TYR A 187 -5.13 -0.80 -3.30
N ASP A 188 -3.93 -1.14 -2.82
CA ASP A 188 -3.24 -2.39 -3.22
C ASP A 188 -4.13 -3.62 -2.92
N LYS A 189 -4.81 -3.62 -1.77
CA LYS A 189 -5.72 -4.71 -1.39
C LYS A 189 -7.05 -4.70 -2.14
N ILE A 190 -7.60 -3.52 -2.46
CA ILE A 190 -8.78 -3.40 -3.32
C ILE A 190 -8.45 -3.96 -4.71
N ALA A 191 -7.32 -3.56 -5.29
CA ALA A 191 -6.85 -4.09 -6.57
C ALA A 191 -6.67 -5.62 -6.53
N ALA A 192 -6.08 -6.15 -5.46
CA ALA A 192 -5.96 -7.61 -5.29
C ALA A 192 -7.32 -8.33 -5.23
N CYS A 193 -8.31 -7.76 -4.52
CA CYS A 193 -9.67 -8.32 -4.47
C CYS A 193 -10.33 -8.24 -5.85
N ALA A 194 -10.27 -7.07 -6.49
CA ALA A 194 -10.85 -6.83 -7.80
C ALA A 194 -10.29 -7.79 -8.86
N LEU A 195 -8.99 -8.05 -8.85
CA LEU A 195 -8.35 -9.01 -9.74
C LEU A 195 -8.86 -10.45 -9.51
N GLN A 196 -9.01 -10.87 -8.24
CA GLN A 196 -9.54 -12.21 -7.91
C GLN A 196 -11.03 -12.35 -8.28
N MET A 197 -11.78 -11.26 -8.22
CA MET A 197 -13.19 -11.20 -8.61
C MET A 197 -13.39 -10.96 -10.11
N ASN A 198 -12.29 -10.78 -10.87
CA ASN A 198 -12.30 -10.40 -12.28
C ASN A 198 -13.04 -9.06 -12.57
N ASP A 199 -13.04 -8.16 -11.61
CA ASP A 199 -13.54 -6.78 -11.75
C ASP A 199 -12.41 -5.89 -12.26
N LEU A 200 -12.26 -5.83 -13.60
CA LEU A 200 -11.20 -5.06 -14.25
C LEU A 200 -11.36 -3.54 -14.09
N GLU A 201 -12.59 -3.05 -13.95
CA GLU A 201 -12.87 -1.62 -13.78
C GLU A 201 -12.37 -1.15 -12.42
N LEU A 202 -12.79 -1.82 -11.34
CA LEU A 202 -12.33 -1.51 -9.99
C LEU A 202 -10.82 -1.72 -9.82
N TYR A 203 -10.26 -2.72 -10.52
CA TYR A 203 -8.82 -2.93 -10.56
C TYR A 203 -8.09 -1.71 -11.15
N ILE A 204 -8.50 -1.24 -12.33
CA ILE A 204 -7.91 -0.07 -13.00
C ILE A 204 -8.05 1.20 -12.14
N ASP A 205 -9.22 1.42 -11.54
CA ASP A 205 -9.46 2.57 -10.66
C ASP A 205 -8.54 2.57 -9.45
N SER A 206 -8.36 1.40 -8.83
CA SER A 206 -7.47 1.23 -7.68
C SER A 206 -6.01 1.50 -8.05
N LEU A 207 -5.54 0.98 -9.18
CA LEU A 207 -4.18 1.27 -9.68
C LEU A 207 -4.01 2.76 -10.01
N SER A 208 -5.06 3.40 -10.53
CA SER A 208 -5.06 4.84 -10.81
C SER A 208 -4.89 5.66 -9.54
N LYS A 209 -5.58 5.29 -8.46
CA LYS A 209 -5.41 5.93 -7.15
C LYS A 209 -3.99 5.74 -6.58
N ILE A 210 -3.41 4.57 -6.76
CA ILE A 210 -2.00 4.33 -6.37
C ILE A 210 -1.05 5.25 -7.15
N LEU A 211 -1.28 5.45 -8.44
CA LEU A 211 -0.46 6.32 -9.30
C LEU A 211 -0.68 7.82 -9.05
N GLU A 212 -1.88 8.24 -8.63
CA GLU A 212 -2.11 9.62 -8.16
C GLU A 212 -1.20 9.95 -6.96
N MET A 213 -1.00 9.00 -6.05
CA MET A 213 -0.12 9.16 -4.88
C MET A 213 1.36 9.00 -5.23
N ASN A 214 1.69 8.07 -6.14
CA ASN A 214 3.06 7.82 -6.57
C ASN A 214 3.13 7.50 -8.08
N PRO A 215 3.32 8.52 -8.94
CA PRO A 215 3.24 8.35 -10.39
C PRO A 215 4.45 7.65 -11.01
N THR A 216 5.52 7.40 -10.25
CA THR A 216 6.76 6.79 -10.77
C THR A 216 6.82 5.27 -10.58
N ARG A 217 5.77 4.67 -9.99
CA ARG A 217 5.63 3.22 -9.80
C ARG A 217 5.48 2.48 -11.13
N THR A 218 6.62 2.08 -11.70
CA THR A 218 6.67 1.37 -12.99
C THR A 218 5.90 0.06 -12.99
N ASP A 219 5.87 -0.67 -11.88
CA ASP A 219 5.12 -1.92 -11.74
C ASP A 219 3.59 -1.71 -11.77
N ILE A 220 3.11 -0.60 -11.19
CA ILE A 220 1.69 -0.23 -11.20
C ILE A 220 1.28 0.28 -12.58
N LEU A 221 2.10 1.12 -13.22
CA LEU A 221 1.90 1.54 -14.62
C LEU A 221 1.80 0.33 -15.56
N MET A 222 2.73 -0.61 -15.43
CA MET A 222 2.73 -1.85 -16.22
C MET A 222 1.46 -2.67 -15.99
N SER A 223 1.01 -2.78 -14.73
CA SER A 223 -0.18 -3.54 -14.37
C SER A 223 -1.46 -2.89 -14.92
N ARG A 224 -1.56 -1.55 -14.85
CA ARG A 224 -2.70 -0.80 -15.38
C ARG A 224 -2.72 -0.80 -16.91
N ALA A 225 -1.56 -0.68 -17.56
CA ALA A 225 -1.44 -0.81 -19.01
C ALA A 225 -1.97 -2.15 -19.52
N LYS A 226 -1.60 -3.25 -18.87
CA LYS A 226 -2.11 -4.59 -19.21
C LYS A 226 -3.61 -4.70 -19.01
N ALA A 227 -4.15 -4.14 -17.92
CA ALA A 227 -5.59 -4.12 -17.69
C ALA A 227 -6.33 -3.31 -18.77
N TYR A 228 -5.78 -2.15 -19.18
CA TYR A 228 -6.32 -1.37 -20.28
C TYR A 228 -6.35 -2.15 -21.59
N LEU A 229 -5.29 -2.92 -21.92
CA LEU A 229 -5.30 -3.80 -23.09
C LEU A 229 -6.42 -4.85 -23.04
N LEU A 230 -6.71 -5.44 -21.87
CA LEU A 230 -7.80 -6.40 -21.69
C LEU A 230 -9.18 -5.74 -21.89
N THR A 231 -9.33 -4.48 -21.45
CA THR A 231 -10.54 -3.67 -21.65
C THR A 231 -10.60 -2.95 -23.01
N GLN A 232 -9.67 -3.23 -23.93
CA GLN A 232 -9.57 -2.61 -25.26
C GLN A 232 -9.31 -1.08 -25.27
N GLN A 233 -8.82 -0.53 -24.16
CA GLN A 233 -8.47 0.89 -24.03
C GLN A 233 -7.00 1.12 -24.46
N GLN A 234 -6.72 0.93 -25.75
CA GLN A 234 -5.35 0.90 -26.26
C GLN A 234 -4.57 2.20 -26.00
N ASP A 235 -5.16 3.36 -26.24
CA ASP A 235 -4.46 4.65 -26.10
C ASP A 235 -3.97 4.87 -24.66
N LEU A 236 -4.80 4.53 -23.66
CA LEU A 236 -4.43 4.60 -22.24
C LEU A 236 -3.35 3.57 -21.88
N ALA A 237 -3.42 2.36 -22.44
CA ALA A 237 -2.41 1.35 -22.23
C ALA A 237 -1.02 1.81 -22.69
N PHE A 238 -0.93 2.39 -23.89
CA PHE A 238 0.35 2.83 -24.45
C PHE A 238 0.89 4.10 -23.78
N ALA A 239 0.00 4.99 -23.31
CA ALA A 239 0.40 6.09 -22.43
C ALA A 239 1.08 5.60 -21.15
N ASP A 240 0.54 4.55 -20.51
CA ASP A 240 1.16 3.95 -19.31
C ASP A 240 2.47 3.22 -19.61
N PHE A 241 2.58 2.51 -20.74
CA PHE A 241 3.85 1.90 -21.16
C PHE A 241 4.93 2.95 -21.43
N ASP A 242 4.58 4.06 -22.07
CA ASP A 242 5.49 5.18 -22.30
C ASP A 242 5.93 5.83 -20.99
N ALA A 243 5.00 6.08 -20.07
CA ALA A 243 5.30 6.60 -18.74
C ALA A 243 6.24 5.65 -17.97
N ALA A 244 5.99 4.35 -18.02
CA ALA A 244 6.83 3.35 -17.37
C ALA A 244 8.25 3.31 -17.96
N LEU A 245 8.38 3.38 -19.28
CA LEU A 245 9.66 3.38 -19.99
C LEU A 245 10.45 4.67 -19.79
N LYS A 246 9.78 5.80 -19.55
CA LYS A 246 10.42 7.06 -19.17
C LYS A 246 11.12 6.96 -17.81
N GLN A 247 10.53 6.23 -16.86
CA GLN A 247 11.13 5.98 -15.54
C GLN A 247 12.20 4.88 -15.59
N ASN A 248 11.90 3.78 -16.28
CA ASN A 248 12.83 2.66 -16.46
C ASN A 248 12.83 2.18 -17.91
N GLY A 249 13.80 2.64 -18.68
CA GLY A 249 13.96 2.25 -20.08
C GLY A 249 14.36 0.79 -20.32
N LYS A 250 14.51 -0.05 -19.29
CA LYS A 250 14.88 -1.47 -19.37
C LYS A 250 13.71 -2.43 -19.09
N LEU A 251 12.47 -1.95 -19.18
CA LEU A 251 11.28 -2.80 -19.06
C LEU A 251 11.03 -3.54 -20.38
N ALA A 252 11.55 -4.77 -20.50
CA ALA A 252 11.53 -5.55 -21.74
C ALA A 252 10.10 -5.82 -22.25
N GLU A 253 9.18 -6.12 -21.33
CA GLU A 253 7.77 -6.36 -21.66
C GLU A 253 7.06 -5.08 -22.15
N ALA A 254 7.33 -3.93 -21.53
CA ALA A 254 6.78 -2.65 -21.97
C ALA A 254 7.23 -2.28 -23.38
N LEU A 255 8.53 -2.48 -23.67
CA LEU A 255 9.10 -2.28 -25.01
C LEU A 255 8.42 -3.18 -26.03
N TYR A 256 8.17 -4.45 -25.69
CA TYR A 256 7.48 -5.37 -26.59
C TYR A 256 6.07 -4.87 -26.94
N PHE A 257 5.25 -4.54 -25.92
CA PHE A 257 3.89 -4.08 -26.17
C PHE A 257 3.84 -2.76 -26.95
N ARG A 258 4.69 -1.78 -26.59
CA ARG A 258 4.77 -0.52 -27.33
C ARG A 258 5.25 -0.72 -28.77
N GLY A 259 6.21 -1.62 -28.98
CA GLY A 259 6.64 -2.02 -30.31
C GLY A 259 5.48 -2.57 -31.14
N GLU A 260 4.71 -3.51 -30.59
CA GLU A 260 3.53 -4.05 -31.29
C GLU A 260 2.49 -2.97 -31.62
N HIS A 261 2.35 -1.92 -30.81
CA HIS A 261 1.53 -0.75 -31.16
C HIS A 261 2.10 0.05 -32.33
N TYR A 262 3.42 0.32 -32.35
CA TYR A 262 4.04 0.95 -33.51
C TYR A 262 3.84 0.13 -34.78
N ARG A 263 3.82 -1.20 -34.68
CA ARG A 263 3.50 -2.09 -35.80
C ARG A 263 2.08 -1.86 -36.32
N THR A 264 1.09 -1.70 -35.45
CA THR A 264 -0.30 -1.41 -35.87
C THR A 264 -0.43 -0.03 -36.50
N GLN A 265 0.36 0.96 -36.03
CA GLN A 265 0.43 2.30 -36.62
C GLN A 265 1.29 2.39 -37.89
N GLN A 266 1.90 1.27 -38.33
CA GLN A 266 2.80 1.20 -39.48
C GLN A 266 4.12 2.00 -39.31
N GLU A 267 4.48 2.33 -38.06
CA GLU A 267 5.73 3.00 -37.66
C GLU A 267 6.88 1.99 -37.56
N CYS A 268 7.28 1.42 -38.70
CA CYS A 268 8.15 0.25 -38.74
C CYS A 268 9.58 0.46 -38.21
N THR A 269 10.06 1.69 -38.12
CA THR A 269 11.37 2.03 -37.54
C THR A 269 11.36 1.88 -36.03
N LEU A 270 10.41 2.54 -35.37
CA LEU A 270 10.20 2.50 -33.92
C LEU A 270 9.86 1.07 -33.45
N TYR A 271 8.99 0.38 -34.19
CA TYR A 271 8.71 -1.05 -33.97
C TYR A 271 10.00 -1.90 -33.90
N ARG A 272 10.86 -1.81 -34.92
CA ARG A 272 12.11 -2.61 -34.94
C ARG A 272 13.07 -2.23 -33.82
N GLN A 273 13.12 -0.95 -33.44
CA GLN A 273 13.97 -0.47 -32.35
C GLN A 273 13.56 -1.09 -31.01
N ASP A 274 12.27 -1.03 -30.69
CA ASP A 274 11.74 -1.55 -29.44
C ASP A 274 11.83 -3.07 -29.33
N LEU A 275 11.51 -3.80 -30.41
CA LEU A 275 11.60 -5.26 -30.45
C LEU A 275 13.06 -5.75 -30.30
N ARG A 276 14.02 -5.06 -30.93
CA ARG A 276 15.45 -5.37 -30.75
C ARG A 276 15.88 -5.17 -29.30
N LYS A 277 15.46 -4.06 -28.68
CA LYS A 277 15.82 -3.75 -27.29
C LYS A 277 15.16 -4.74 -26.32
N ALA A 278 13.89 -5.08 -26.52
CA ALA A 278 13.18 -6.08 -25.73
C ALA A 278 13.83 -7.48 -25.84
N CYS A 279 14.22 -7.89 -27.05
CA CYS A 279 14.92 -9.16 -27.27
C CYS A 279 16.28 -9.20 -26.55
N ARG A 280 17.08 -8.12 -26.61
CA ARG A 280 18.36 -8.00 -25.88
C ARG A 280 18.19 -8.07 -24.36
N LEU A 281 17.04 -7.64 -23.85
CA LEU A 281 16.68 -7.72 -22.44
C LEU A 281 16.05 -9.08 -22.05
N GLY A 282 16.06 -10.07 -22.95
CA GLY A 282 15.62 -11.44 -22.67
C GLY A 282 14.13 -11.71 -22.91
N PHE A 283 13.37 -10.78 -23.50
CA PHE A 283 11.95 -11.02 -23.81
C PHE A 283 11.80 -11.85 -25.10
N GLY A 284 11.76 -13.18 -24.96
CA GLY A 284 11.85 -14.12 -26.09
C GLY A 284 10.86 -13.90 -27.23
N LYS A 285 9.61 -13.45 -26.94
CA LYS A 285 8.61 -13.13 -27.97
C LYS A 285 9.07 -12.02 -28.92
N ALA A 286 9.94 -11.12 -28.46
CA ALA A 286 10.47 -10.02 -29.27
C ALA A 286 11.57 -10.45 -30.26
N CYS A 287 12.18 -11.62 -30.06
CA CYS A 287 13.30 -12.09 -30.89
C CYS A 287 12.87 -12.65 -32.25
N LYS A 288 11.57 -12.90 -32.44
CA LYS A 288 10.97 -13.33 -33.71
C LYS A 288 9.89 -12.32 -34.14
N PRO A 289 10.27 -11.09 -34.51
CA PRO A 289 9.31 -10.03 -34.80
C PRO A 289 8.50 -10.36 -36.07
N GLN A 290 7.21 -10.04 -36.05
CA GLN A 290 6.35 -10.11 -37.24
C GLN A 290 6.76 -9.06 -38.28
N LYS A 291 6.32 -9.26 -39.54
CA LYS A 291 6.53 -8.27 -40.60
C LYS A 291 5.70 -7.01 -40.32
N CYS A 292 6.35 -5.84 -40.42
CA CYS A 292 5.70 -4.54 -40.41
C CYS A 292 5.62 -4.01 -41.85
N LYS A 293 4.42 -3.63 -42.29
CA LYS A 293 4.21 -3.00 -43.60
C LYS A 293 4.32 -1.48 -43.42
N PRO A 294 5.27 -0.81 -44.09
CA PRO A 294 5.42 0.63 -43.96
C PRO A 294 4.22 1.36 -44.55
N LYS A 295 3.89 2.51 -43.96
CA LYS A 295 2.85 3.40 -44.48
C LYS A 295 3.20 3.79 -45.92
N PRO A 296 2.25 3.73 -46.88
CA PRO A 296 2.51 4.20 -48.22
C PRO A 296 2.94 5.67 -48.18
N PRO A 297 3.94 6.07 -48.99
CA PRO A 297 4.40 7.44 -49.00
C PRO A 297 3.20 8.35 -49.31
N VAL A 298 2.98 9.34 -48.45
CA VAL A 298 2.01 10.40 -48.72
C VAL A 298 2.52 11.08 -49.98
N LYS A 299 1.83 10.88 -51.11
CA LYS A 299 2.18 11.57 -52.36
C LYS A 299 2.16 13.06 -52.05
N PRO A 300 3.23 13.82 -52.37
CA PRO A 300 3.18 15.27 -52.21
C PRO A 300 1.97 15.80 -52.98
N PRO A 301 1.28 16.84 -52.46
CA PRO A 301 0.22 17.48 -53.22
C PRO A 301 0.81 17.84 -54.58
N VAL A 302 0.16 17.39 -55.66
CA VAL A 302 0.58 17.68 -57.02
C VAL A 302 0.60 19.20 -57.16
N SER A 303 1.80 19.78 -57.17
CA SER A 303 2.00 21.18 -57.48
C SER A 303 1.47 21.41 -58.89
N ALA A 304 0.35 22.10 -59.02
CA ALA A 304 -0.14 22.60 -60.29
C ALA A 304 0.88 23.62 -60.82
N GLN A 305 1.76 23.18 -61.72
CA GLN A 305 2.52 24.07 -62.59
C GLN A 305 1.75 24.18 -63.90
N GLY A 306 1.31 25.39 -64.24
CA GLY A 306 0.80 25.69 -65.57
C GLY A 306 -0.14 26.89 -65.63
N ALA A 307 0.38 28.11 -65.50
CA ALA A 307 -0.03 29.27 -66.30
C ALA A 307 0.93 30.43 -66.04
N ALA A 308 1.82 30.66 -67.00
CA ALA A 308 2.64 31.87 -67.08
C ALA A 308 1.75 33.06 -67.48
N GLY A 309 1.96 34.20 -66.84
CA GLY A 309 1.35 35.48 -67.17
C GLY A 309 2.21 36.61 -66.61
N THR A 310 3.02 37.18 -67.49
CA THR A 310 3.99 38.27 -67.30
C THR A 310 3.35 39.60 -66.87
N GLY A 311 4.04 40.40 -66.05
CA GLY A 311 3.73 41.83 -65.90
C GLY A 311 4.26 42.48 -64.64
N SER A 312 5.46 43.05 -64.73
CA SER A 312 6.07 44.00 -63.77
C SER A 312 5.73 45.43 -64.19
N THR A 313 5.41 46.35 -63.25
CA THR A 313 6.22 47.55 -62.90
C THR A 313 5.45 48.59 -62.05
N THR A 314 6.15 49.08 -61.01
CA THR A 314 6.15 50.44 -60.39
C THR A 314 4.89 50.95 -59.64
N ASN A 315 4.93 51.11 -58.31
CA ASN A 315 5.49 52.19 -57.46
C ASN A 315 4.67 53.49 -57.46
N GLU A 316 3.98 53.77 -56.34
CA GLU A 316 3.79 55.13 -55.82
C GLU A 316 3.54 55.13 -54.29
N ALA A 317 3.84 56.26 -53.68
CA ALA A 317 4.42 56.42 -52.34
C ALA A 317 3.43 56.74 -51.18
N LEU A 318 3.94 56.61 -49.95
CA LEU A 318 3.33 56.86 -48.63
C LEU A 318 2.83 58.31 -48.39
N PRO A 319 2.06 58.52 -47.30
CA PRO A 319 2.65 59.24 -46.16
C PRO A 319 2.40 58.57 -44.77
N PRO A 320 3.11 58.99 -43.70
CA PRO A 320 3.24 58.25 -42.43
C PRO A 320 2.46 58.83 -41.22
N ALA A 321 2.54 58.08 -40.10
CA ALA A 321 2.08 58.34 -38.71
C ALA A 321 0.64 57.87 -38.41
N GLU A 322 0.33 57.16 -37.32
CA GLU A 322 0.81 57.23 -35.93
C GLU A 322 0.85 55.86 -35.22
N ARG A 323 1.74 55.73 -34.23
CA ARG A 323 1.78 54.60 -33.27
C ARG A 323 0.72 54.79 -32.17
N LYS A 324 -0.16 53.80 -31.97
CA LYS A 324 -0.80 53.52 -30.67
C LYS A 324 -0.84 52.02 -30.38
N ALA A 325 -0.52 51.67 -29.14
CA ALA A 325 -0.42 50.32 -28.58
C ALA A 325 -1.80 49.60 -28.51
N PRO A 326 -1.84 48.26 -28.31
CA PRO A 326 -3.03 47.45 -28.59
C PRO A 326 -4.00 47.38 -27.42
N PRO A 327 -5.32 47.22 -27.67
CA PRO A 327 -6.22 46.68 -26.67
C PRO A 327 -6.44 45.18 -26.89
N SER A 328 -6.27 44.41 -25.82
CA SER A 328 -6.86 43.10 -25.63
C SER A 328 -8.39 43.20 -25.72
N THR A 329 -9.08 42.19 -26.24
CA THR A 329 -10.30 41.61 -25.62
C THR A 329 -10.89 40.45 -26.45
N THR A 330 -10.99 39.31 -25.76
CA THR A 330 -12.11 38.35 -25.73
C THR A 330 -12.81 37.91 -27.04
N LYS A 331 -12.67 36.60 -27.31
CA LYS A 331 -13.48 35.81 -28.25
C LYS A 331 -14.98 35.82 -27.88
N PRO A 332 -15.90 35.70 -28.86
CA PRO A 332 -17.34 35.64 -28.61
C PRO A 332 -17.79 34.30 -28.01
N VAL A 333 -18.73 34.37 -27.07
CA VAL A 333 -19.47 33.26 -26.45
C VAL A 333 -20.60 32.80 -27.40
N PRO A 334 -20.84 31.48 -27.57
CA PRO A 334 -21.94 30.97 -28.39
C PRO A 334 -23.32 31.16 -27.71
N PRO A 335 -24.43 31.18 -28.49
CA PRO A 335 -25.75 31.57 -28.01
C PRO A 335 -26.36 30.59 -26.98
N GLN A 336 -27.04 31.17 -25.99
CA GLN A 336 -27.75 30.45 -24.92
C GLN A 336 -28.94 29.66 -25.46
N GLU A 337 -28.98 28.35 -25.17
CA GLU A 337 -30.16 27.51 -25.35
C GLU A 337 -31.27 27.91 -24.36
N LYS A 338 -32.51 28.01 -24.86
CA LYS A 338 -33.72 28.21 -24.03
C LYS A 338 -33.94 26.99 -23.12
N PRO A 339 -34.43 27.17 -21.88
CA PRO A 339 -34.60 26.08 -20.93
C PRO A 339 -35.73 25.12 -21.37
N LYS A 340 -35.44 23.82 -21.35
CA LYS A 340 -36.43 22.75 -21.49
C LYS A 340 -37.31 22.67 -20.23
N PRO A 341 -38.60 22.32 -20.35
CA PRO A 341 -39.51 22.23 -19.20
C PRO A 341 -39.10 21.07 -18.27
N VAL A 342 -39.21 21.34 -16.95
CA VAL A 342 -38.94 20.41 -15.85
C VAL A 342 -39.97 19.26 -15.88
N PRO A 343 -39.57 17.99 -15.87
CA PRO A 343 -40.52 16.90 -15.67
C PRO A 343 -40.99 16.86 -14.21
N THR A 344 -42.31 16.95 -14.03
CA THR A 344 -43.01 16.76 -12.75
C THR A 344 -42.64 15.44 -12.09
N ALA A 345 -42.34 15.51 -10.79
CA ALA A 345 -41.98 14.37 -9.95
C ALA A 345 -43.05 13.26 -9.98
N LYS A 346 -42.62 12.02 -10.26
CA LYS A 346 -43.42 10.82 -9.96
C LYS A 346 -43.53 10.65 -8.44
N PRO A 347 -44.67 10.21 -7.90
CA PRO A 347 -44.81 9.93 -6.47
C PRO A 347 -43.87 8.80 -6.05
N THR A 348 -43.23 8.99 -4.90
CA THR A 348 -42.33 8.04 -4.25
C THR A 348 -43.09 6.76 -3.84
N PRO A 349 -42.53 5.55 -4.08
CA PRO A 349 -43.16 4.31 -3.61
C PRO A 349 -43.14 4.23 -2.07
N PRO A 350 -44.12 3.56 -1.45
CA PRO A 350 -44.24 3.52 0.00
C PRO A 350 -43.08 2.73 0.63
N LYS A 351 -42.63 3.24 1.79
CA LYS A 351 -41.54 2.70 2.61
C LYS A 351 -41.79 1.22 2.96
N PRO A 352 -40.81 0.31 2.79
CA PRO A 352 -41.00 -1.09 3.18
C PRO A 352 -41.22 -1.22 4.69
N LYS A 353 -42.20 -2.07 5.06
CA LYS A 353 -42.55 -2.36 6.46
C LYS A 353 -41.34 -2.97 7.20
N ALA A 354 -41.16 -2.55 8.45
CA ALA A 354 -40.11 -3.05 9.33
C ALA A 354 -40.20 -4.57 9.52
N PRO A 355 -39.06 -5.29 9.59
CA PRO A 355 -39.06 -6.73 9.82
C PRO A 355 -39.54 -7.06 11.24
N PRO A 356 -40.17 -8.24 11.44
CA PRO A 356 -40.68 -8.63 12.75
C PRO A 356 -39.54 -8.86 13.74
N LYS A 357 -39.78 -8.48 15.01
CA LYS A 357 -38.81 -8.70 16.11
C LYS A 357 -38.47 -10.19 16.24
N PRO A 358 -37.19 -10.56 16.43
CA PRO A 358 -36.80 -11.95 16.63
C PRO A 358 -37.39 -12.50 17.94
N LYS A 359 -37.94 -13.71 17.88
CA LYS A 359 -38.43 -14.47 19.05
C LYS A 359 -37.25 -14.75 20.00
N ALA A 360 -37.50 -14.60 21.30
CA ALA A 360 -36.53 -14.88 22.35
C ALA A 360 -36.04 -16.34 22.27
N THR A 361 -34.74 -16.52 22.17
CA THR A 361 -34.08 -17.83 22.27
C THR A 361 -33.98 -18.25 23.75
N PRO A 362 -34.16 -19.54 24.08
CA PRO A 362 -34.06 -20.01 25.45
C PRO A 362 -32.60 -19.97 25.94
N LYS A 363 -32.43 -19.61 27.21
CA LYS A 363 -31.16 -19.49 27.93
C LYS A 363 -30.37 -20.83 27.85
N PRO A 364 -29.06 -20.84 27.54
CA PRO A 364 -28.29 -22.08 27.53
C PRO A 364 -28.14 -22.66 28.95
N LYS A 365 -28.28 -23.99 29.07
CA LYS A 365 -28.04 -24.75 30.31
C LYS A 365 -26.56 -24.68 30.69
N ALA A 366 -26.28 -24.65 32.00
CA ALA A 366 -24.93 -24.69 32.55
C ALA A 366 -24.19 -25.98 32.14
N PRO A 367 -22.86 -25.92 31.92
CA PRO A 367 -22.06 -27.10 31.60
C PRO A 367 -21.95 -28.05 32.82
N PRO A 368 -21.79 -29.36 32.60
CA PRO A 368 -21.59 -30.33 33.68
C PRO A 368 -20.22 -30.16 34.37
N PRO A 369 -20.08 -30.59 35.63
CA PRO A 369 -18.82 -30.50 36.37
C PRO A 369 -17.72 -31.38 35.76
N ALA A 370 -16.50 -30.88 35.83
CA ALA A 370 -15.31 -31.45 35.22
C ALA A 370 -14.67 -32.49 36.15
N ASP A 371 -15.24 -33.68 36.22
CA ASP A 371 -14.59 -34.88 36.78
C ASP A 371 -15.06 -36.05 35.92
N ASP A 372 -14.23 -36.42 34.93
CA ASP A 372 -14.22 -37.67 34.14
C ASP A 372 -13.62 -37.38 32.74
N LEU A 373 -12.30 -37.18 32.69
CA LEU A 373 -11.52 -37.29 31.46
C LEU A 373 -10.71 -38.61 31.54
N PRO A 374 -10.75 -39.47 30.51
CA PRO A 374 -9.99 -40.71 30.50
C PRO A 374 -8.47 -40.45 30.39
N ASP A 375 -7.70 -41.31 31.06
CA ASP A 375 -6.23 -41.28 31.10
C ASP A 375 -5.60 -41.33 29.70
N LEU A 376 -4.53 -40.55 29.53
CA LEU A 376 -3.86 -40.23 28.26
C LEU A 376 -2.94 -41.34 27.71
N ASP A 377 -3.00 -42.56 28.24
CA ASP A 377 -2.07 -43.65 27.87
C ASP A 377 -2.63 -44.66 26.85
N ASP A 378 -3.88 -44.49 26.36
CA ASP A 378 -4.54 -45.43 25.43
C ASP A 378 -4.88 -44.84 24.05
N LEU A 379 -3.93 -44.17 23.38
CA LEU A 379 -4.08 -43.81 21.96
C LEU A 379 -3.13 -44.63 21.06
N PRO A 380 -3.64 -45.29 20.00
CA PRO A 380 -2.83 -46.10 19.11
C PRO A 380 -1.89 -45.26 18.22
N ASP A 381 -0.72 -45.84 17.97
CA ASP A 381 0.44 -45.30 17.27
C ASP A 381 0.12 -44.74 15.87
N LEU A 382 0.43 -43.46 15.65
CA LEU A 382 0.06 -42.68 14.45
C LEU A 382 1.01 -42.86 13.27
N ASP A 383 2.03 -43.72 13.35
CA ASP A 383 2.98 -43.97 12.26
C ASP A 383 2.47 -44.92 11.16
N LYS A 384 1.14 -45.14 11.08
CA LYS A 384 0.51 -45.94 9.99
C LYS A 384 -0.78 -45.36 9.43
N LEU A 385 -0.79 -44.09 9.04
CA LEU A 385 -1.78 -43.55 8.09
C LEU A 385 -1.14 -42.68 6.99
#